data_AF-A0A158NCU8-F1
#
_entry.id   AF-A0A158NCU8-F1
#
_cell.length_a   1.000
_cell.length_b   1.000
_cell.length_c   1.000
_cell.angle_alpha   90.00
_cell.angle_beta   90.00
_cell.angle_gamma   90.00
#
_symmetry.space_group_name_H-M   'P 1'
#
loop_
_entity.id
_entity.type
_entity.pdbx_description
1 polymer ?
#
loop_
_entity_poly.entity_id
_entity_poly.type
_entity_poly.pdbx_seq_one_letter_code
_entity_poly.pdbx_strand_id
1 'polypeptide(L)'
;MECLERVNHPGSWVKEKYQEVQQLLEREAKSDPNKLYEKKSKAVEILMEILEALTHCKETLCTVAAAITYLNIGILRADMEDTGFATECYKKCIDLLEDSKLTSEGILPAISGNNQLGLIYAQRGSYEEAKDFLKQAEDLYIKFIEDIRLDPVHMVSIMGIEEIEGNLCAKSILEKLHTLTLYYLAQVCRELDDKCNFALYCHRTLSKQLSQNKITQDLDYVDWALNAAAISQYFIEQDKFPQARHHLAAASCILEKYSEILKAKGTKETSEIIAAQYENYDHGSANIARCWAKYGIALLGASKERLMKKAEEEDQDSKPAKVVDEVYKYSQIETMEDPRFVDLEPELESITNEVTDMYLLDFNDARPVFLNVRKWLDKAKEYYTFENHASDYAWIIQDLSQAYKYLAFFEDNEDRQARMHKRRIDILEEVIEGLCSRFYRIVCREIWIELAETYSEILDLKIDRLQASNERPTVHVITKIERLARSSIKHYQSYLNSLEMSKSENGVESFSDDLLYPALYTYFHVGRLYNKIITSDVQQKIENMQNSVDAYSFVVNYYDKHPEKQKKLEKYEFIKLSKEFVTLLPLTIDRLKQQQINQ
;
A
#
# COMPACT_ATOMS: atom_id res chain seq x y z
N MET A 1 43.06 16.35 -40.48
CA MET A 1 43.79 15.27 -41.17
C MET A 1 45.22 15.08 -40.65
N GLU A 2 45.76 15.91 -39.74
CA GLU A 2 47.11 15.74 -39.17
C GLU A 2 47.16 14.97 -37.82
N CYS A 3 46.03 14.65 -37.17
CA CYS A 3 46.03 13.86 -35.92
C CYS A 3 46.07 12.33 -36.12
N LEU A 4 45.90 11.83 -37.35
CA LEU A 4 45.59 10.42 -37.62
C LEU A 4 46.81 9.52 -37.91
N GLU A 5 48.02 10.08 -38.03
CA GLU A 5 49.23 9.29 -38.34
C GLU A 5 49.97 8.72 -37.12
N ARG A 6 49.45 8.90 -35.88
CA ARG A 6 50.14 8.45 -34.65
C ARG A 6 49.54 7.24 -33.93
N VAL A 7 48.54 6.56 -34.50
CA VAL A 7 47.88 5.44 -33.81
C VAL A 7 48.41 4.11 -34.34
N ASN A 8 49.66 3.78 -34.01
CA ASN A 8 50.23 2.45 -34.25
C ASN A 8 49.71 1.37 -33.28
N HIS A 9 48.90 1.76 -32.28
CA HIS A 9 48.15 0.86 -31.40
C HIS A 9 46.91 1.58 -30.84
N PRO A 10 45.70 1.39 -31.43
CA PRO A 10 44.47 2.04 -30.97
C PRO A 10 44.21 1.83 -29.47
N GLY A 11 44.50 0.63 -28.95
CA GLY A 11 44.26 0.28 -27.55
C GLY A 11 45.03 1.12 -26.52
N SER A 12 46.30 1.48 -26.78
CA SER A 12 47.09 2.26 -25.80
C SER A 12 46.60 3.70 -25.69
N TRP A 13 46.24 4.30 -26.83
CA TRP A 13 45.74 5.68 -26.87
C TRP A 13 44.33 5.78 -26.28
N VAL A 14 43.44 4.84 -26.60
CA VAL A 14 42.09 4.77 -26.03
C VAL A 14 42.16 4.62 -24.50
N LYS A 15 43.05 3.76 -23.99
CA LYS A 15 43.29 3.59 -22.55
C LYS A 15 43.67 4.91 -21.88
N GLU A 16 44.68 5.62 -22.39
CA GLU A 16 45.15 6.89 -21.83
C GLU A 16 44.04 7.94 -21.79
N LYS A 17 43.28 8.07 -22.89
CA LYS A 17 42.18 9.03 -23.00
C LYS A 17 41.02 8.68 -22.09
N TYR A 18 40.69 7.40 -21.95
CA TYR A 18 39.64 6.96 -21.03
C TYR A 18 40.03 7.14 -19.56
N GLN A 19 41.32 7.01 -19.21
CA GLN A 19 41.83 7.39 -17.89
C GLN A 19 41.71 8.89 -17.61
N GLU A 20 41.96 9.75 -18.62
CA GLU A 20 41.72 11.20 -18.50
C GLU A 20 40.24 11.48 -18.17
N VAL A 21 39.31 10.78 -18.83
CA VAL A 21 37.87 10.88 -18.54
C VAL A 21 37.55 10.46 -17.10
N GLN A 22 38.10 9.34 -16.61
CA GLN A 22 37.87 8.90 -15.24
C GLN A 22 38.36 9.94 -14.21
N GLN A 23 39.56 10.49 -14.41
CA GLN A 23 40.12 11.53 -13.53
C GLN A 23 39.29 12.82 -13.54
N LEU A 24 38.74 13.21 -14.70
CA LEU A 24 37.84 14.37 -14.79
C LEU A 24 36.54 14.17 -14.00
N LEU A 25 36.05 12.93 -13.91
CA LEU A 25 34.78 12.58 -13.28
C LEU A 25 34.91 12.17 -11.81
N GLU A 26 36.14 12.04 -11.27
CA GLU A 26 36.36 11.84 -9.84
C GLU A 26 35.74 12.99 -9.02
N ARG A 27 34.82 12.63 -8.12
CA ARG A 27 34.04 13.60 -7.34
C ARG A 27 34.86 14.14 -6.18
N GLU A 28 35.18 15.43 -6.22
CA GLU A 28 35.62 16.18 -5.05
C GLU A 28 34.40 16.53 -4.18
N ALA A 29 34.47 16.30 -2.86
CA ALA A 29 33.34 16.42 -1.93
C ALA A 29 32.68 17.83 -1.84
N LYS A 30 33.26 18.86 -2.50
CA LYS A 30 32.78 20.25 -2.50
C LYS A 30 32.97 20.92 -3.87
N SER A 31 32.60 20.26 -4.97
CA SER A 31 32.72 20.86 -6.30
C SER A 31 31.53 21.77 -6.65
N ASP A 32 31.82 22.91 -7.25
CA ASP A 32 30.84 23.88 -7.78
C ASP A 32 30.05 23.26 -8.95
N PRO A 33 28.71 23.35 -8.99
CA PRO A 33 27.87 22.81 -10.07
C PRO A 33 28.33 23.20 -11.48
N ASN A 34 28.78 24.45 -11.67
CA ASN A 34 29.25 24.91 -12.98
C ASN A 34 30.55 24.23 -13.39
N LYS A 35 31.48 24.05 -12.46
CA LYS A 35 32.73 23.31 -12.71
C LYS A 35 32.47 21.83 -12.98
N LEU A 36 31.47 21.25 -12.34
CA LEU A 36 31.06 19.87 -12.61
C LEU A 36 30.50 19.74 -14.04
N TYR A 37 29.68 20.70 -14.48
CA TYR A 37 29.16 20.74 -15.84
C TYR A 37 30.28 20.89 -16.88
N GLU A 38 31.26 21.76 -16.64
CA GLU A 38 32.45 21.91 -17.51
C GLU A 38 33.28 20.63 -17.58
N LYS A 39 33.54 19.99 -16.42
CA LYS A 39 34.24 18.69 -16.35
C LYS A 39 33.50 17.61 -17.16
N LYS A 40 32.17 17.52 -17.01
CA LYS A 40 31.33 16.57 -17.78
C LYS A 40 31.36 16.87 -19.29
N SER A 41 31.31 18.15 -19.67
CA SER A 41 31.37 18.56 -21.08
C SER A 41 32.70 18.16 -21.72
N LYS A 42 33.82 18.43 -21.04
CA LYS A 42 35.15 18.01 -21.49
C LYS A 42 35.30 16.49 -21.56
N ALA A 43 34.75 15.76 -20.59
CA ALA A 43 34.71 14.30 -20.63
C ALA A 43 33.96 13.78 -21.86
N VAL A 44 32.83 14.39 -22.22
CA VAL A 44 32.08 14.04 -23.45
C VAL A 44 32.90 14.32 -24.71
N GLU A 45 33.63 15.43 -24.78
CA GLU A 45 34.52 15.73 -25.92
C GLU A 45 35.59 14.65 -26.09
N ILE A 46 36.26 14.25 -25.00
CA ILE A 46 37.27 13.18 -25.05
C ILE A 46 36.64 11.84 -25.45
N LEU A 47 35.44 11.51 -24.94
CA LEU A 47 34.73 10.29 -25.34
C LEU A 47 34.34 10.30 -26.82
N MET A 48 34.01 11.46 -27.40
CA MET A 48 33.76 11.59 -28.85
C MET A 48 35.04 11.34 -29.66
N GLU A 49 36.20 11.85 -29.21
CA GLU A 49 37.50 11.56 -29.85
C GLU A 49 37.82 10.06 -29.81
N ILE A 50 37.58 9.40 -28.66
CA ILE A 50 37.73 7.95 -28.51
C ILE A 50 36.82 7.21 -29.49
N LEU A 51 35.56 7.63 -29.59
CA LEU A 51 34.57 7.01 -30.46
C LEU A 51 34.99 7.09 -31.94
N GLU A 52 35.45 8.26 -32.41
CA GLU A 52 35.97 8.42 -33.77
C GLU A 52 37.10 7.44 -34.05
N ALA A 53 38.08 7.31 -33.15
CA ALA A 53 39.19 6.37 -33.30
C ALA A 53 38.73 4.90 -33.35
N LEU A 54 37.74 4.53 -32.52
CA LEU A 54 37.22 3.16 -32.46
C LEU A 54 36.39 2.79 -33.69
N THR A 55 35.63 3.71 -34.29
CA THR A 55 34.81 3.44 -35.48
C THR A 55 35.63 3.08 -36.73
N HIS A 56 36.92 3.41 -36.76
CA HIS A 56 37.84 3.03 -37.84
C HIS A 56 38.45 1.63 -37.66
N CYS A 57 38.24 0.99 -36.50
CA CYS A 57 38.73 -0.34 -36.17
C CYS A 57 37.64 -1.41 -36.42
N LYS A 58 37.97 -2.47 -37.18
CA LYS A 58 37.02 -3.55 -37.53
C LYS A 58 37.03 -4.74 -36.55
N GLU A 59 37.77 -4.65 -35.45
CA GLU A 59 37.85 -5.72 -34.45
C GLU A 59 36.60 -5.72 -33.57
N THR A 60 36.10 -6.92 -33.23
CA THR A 60 34.89 -7.08 -32.39
C THR A 60 35.03 -6.37 -31.03
N LEU A 61 36.22 -6.40 -30.42
CA LEU A 61 36.49 -5.66 -29.18
C LEU A 61 36.43 -4.14 -29.36
N CYS A 62 36.84 -3.62 -30.51
CA CYS A 62 36.69 -2.19 -30.83
C CYS A 62 35.21 -1.81 -30.93
N THR A 63 34.36 -2.69 -31.47
CA THR A 63 32.90 -2.49 -31.51
C THR A 63 32.29 -2.45 -30.11
N VAL A 64 32.68 -3.37 -29.22
CA VAL A 64 32.22 -3.36 -27.82
C VAL A 64 32.72 -2.12 -27.07
N ALA A 65 33.98 -1.72 -27.27
CA ALA A 65 34.54 -0.50 -26.69
C ALA A 65 33.81 0.76 -27.21
N ALA A 66 33.41 0.79 -28.49
CA ALA A 66 32.62 1.88 -29.05
C ALA A 66 31.23 1.93 -28.41
N ALA A 67 30.58 0.78 -28.17
CA ALA A 67 29.30 0.71 -27.47
C ALA A 67 29.39 1.21 -26.02
N ILE A 68 30.42 0.81 -25.27
CA ILE A 68 30.71 1.33 -23.92
C ILE A 68 30.92 2.85 -23.96
N THR A 69 31.61 3.35 -24.98
CA THR A 69 31.83 4.80 -25.16
C THR A 69 30.51 5.53 -25.39
N TYR A 70 29.63 5.04 -26.27
CA TYR A 70 28.28 5.57 -26.45
C TYR A 70 27.46 5.54 -25.15
N LEU A 71 27.51 4.43 -24.40
CA LEU A 71 26.82 4.31 -23.11
C LEU A 71 27.26 5.41 -22.13
N ASN A 72 28.58 5.62 -21.98
CA ASN A 72 29.11 6.63 -21.07
C ASN A 72 28.79 8.06 -21.50
N ILE A 73 28.84 8.35 -22.81
CA ILE A 73 28.38 9.65 -23.35
C ILE A 73 26.91 9.85 -23.00
N GLY A 74 26.07 8.83 -23.22
CA GLY A 74 24.64 8.88 -22.91
C GLY A 74 24.38 9.16 -21.44
N ILE A 75 25.10 8.48 -20.53
CA ILE A 75 25.00 8.69 -19.08
C ILE A 75 25.33 10.14 -18.73
N LEU A 76 26.45 10.67 -19.21
CA LEU A 76 26.85 12.06 -18.94
C LEU A 76 25.85 13.07 -19.50
N ARG A 77 25.28 12.81 -20.67
CA ARG A 77 24.30 13.68 -21.32
C ARG A 77 22.96 13.67 -20.61
N ALA A 78 22.48 12.50 -20.17
CA ALA A 78 21.29 12.39 -19.33
C ALA A 78 21.48 13.14 -18.00
N ASP A 79 22.66 13.01 -17.39
CA ASP A 79 23.10 13.74 -16.20
C ASP A 79 23.17 15.27 -16.39
N MET A 80 23.24 15.73 -17.65
CA MET A 80 23.21 17.14 -18.06
C MET A 80 21.82 17.54 -18.59
N GLU A 81 20.79 16.73 -18.34
CA GLU A 81 19.40 16.90 -18.77
C GLU A 81 19.16 16.85 -20.29
N ASP A 82 20.17 16.48 -21.09
CA ASP A 82 20.04 16.23 -22.53
C ASP A 82 19.58 14.78 -22.79
N THR A 83 18.33 14.51 -22.43
CA THR A 83 17.75 13.17 -22.56
C THR A 83 17.55 12.75 -24.02
N GLY A 84 17.45 13.70 -24.95
CA GLY A 84 17.31 13.44 -26.39
C GLY A 84 18.56 12.78 -26.94
N PHE A 85 19.71 13.43 -26.75
CA PHE A 85 21.00 12.90 -27.18
C PHE A 85 21.38 11.62 -26.44
N ALA A 86 21.06 11.54 -25.14
CA ALA A 86 21.28 10.32 -24.36
C ALA A 86 20.51 9.12 -24.93
N THR A 87 19.25 9.32 -25.34
CA THR A 87 18.44 8.26 -25.97
C THR A 87 19.10 7.73 -27.24
N GLU A 88 19.62 8.62 -28.10
CA GLU A 88 20.32 8.22 -29.32
C GLU A 88 21.60 7.42 -29.02
N CYS A 89 22.38 7.87 -28.04
CA CYS A 89 23.59 7.18 -27.61
C CYS A 89 23.29 5.77 -27.08
N TYR A 90 22.27 5.60 -26.24
CA TYR A 90 21.90 4.28 -25.73
C TYR A 90 21.39 3.34 -26.82
N LYS A 91 20.61 3.84 -27.79
CA LYS A 91 20.22 3.05 -28.96
C LYS A 91 21.43 2.60 -29.78
N LYS A 92 22.38 3.51 -30.04
CA LYS A 92 23.63 3.17 -30.72
C LYS A 92 24.47 2.15 -29.95
N CYS A 93 24.53 2.24 -28.63
CA CYS A 93 25.16 1.23 -27.79
C CYS A 93 24.53 -0.16 -28.02
N ILE A 94 23.21 -0.27 -27.94
CA ILE A 94 22.50 -1.54 -28.13
C ILE A 94 22.68 -2.07 -29.56
N ASP A 95 22.53 -1.21 -30.58
CA ASP A 95 22.67 -1.59 -32.00
C ASP A 95 24.06 -2.18 -32.29
N LEU A 96 25.13 -1.60 -31.73
CA LEU A 96 26.50 -2.09 -31.91
C LEU A 96 26.76 -3.42 -31.18
N LEU A 97 25.98 -3.72 -30.15
CA LEU A 97 26.12 -4.95 -29.36
C LEU A 97 25.24 -6.08 -29.87
N GLU A 98 24.49 -5.94 -30.96
CA GLU A 98 23.52 -6.95 -31.39
C GLU A 98 24.15 -8.35 -31.55
N ASP A 99 25.35 -8.42 -32.13
CA ASP A 99 26.12 -9.67 -32.30
C ASP A 99 26.90 -10.10 -31.05
N SER A 100 27.09 -9.21 -30.06
CA SER A 100 27.93 -9.44 -28.88
C SER A 100 27.20 -9.35 -27.53
N LYS A 101 25.89 -9.11 -27.51
CA LYS A 101 25.07 -8.88 -26.30
C LYS A 101 25.01 -10.03 -25.31
N LEU A 102 25.39 -11.24 -25.72
CA LEU A 102 25.49 -12.45 -24.86
C LEU A 102 26.94 -12.93 -24.66
N THR A 103 27.94 -12.12 -25.05
CA THR A 103 29.36 -12.40 -24.80
C THR A 103 29.80 -11.85 -23.45
N SER A 104 30.93 -12.35 -22.93
CA SER A 104 31.54 -11.87 -21.69
C SER A 104 31.78 -10.36 -21.70
N GLU A 105 32.17 -9.80 -22.84
CA GLU A 105 32.50 -8.39 -23.01
C GLU A 105 31.27 -7.51 -23.27
N GLY A 106 30.25 -8.04 -23.97
CA GLY A 106 29.08 -7.27 -24.37
C GLY A 106 27.91 -7.27 -23.38
N ILE A 107 27.83 -8.26 -22.46
CA ILE A 107 26.66 -8.43 -21.59
C ILE A 107 26.40 -7.23 -20.66
N LEU A 108 27.46 -6.70 -20.02
CA LEU A 108 27.32 -5.57 -19.09
C LEU A 108 26.82 -4.30 -19.79
N PRO A 109 27.44 -3.81 -20.88
CA PRO A 109 26.96 -2.61 -21.55
C PRO A 109 25.58 -2.82 -22.22
N ALA A 110 25.24 -4.03 -22.66
CA ALA A 110 23.93 -4.33 -23.24
C ALA A 110 22.79 -4.19 -22.21
N ILE A 111 22.95 -4.78 -21.02
CA ILE A 111 21.98 -4.64 -19.92
C ILE A 111 21.92 -3.17 -19.47
N SER A 112 23.07 -2.51 -19.31
CA SER A 112 23.13 -1.11 -18.89
C SER A 112 22.40 -0.18 -19.87
N GLY A 113 22.63 -0.33 -21.18
CA GLY A 113 21.96 0.47 -22.21
C GLY A 113 20.43 0.30 -22.19
N ASN A 114 19.95 -0.93 -22.04
CA ASN A 114 18.52 -1.21 -21.91
C ASN A 114 17.92 -0.61 -20.64
N ASN A 115 18.59 -0.73 -19.49
CA ASN A 115 18.15 -0.11 -18.23
C ASN A 115 18.05 1.42 -18.35
N GLN A 116 19.04 2.06 -18.98
CA GLN A 116 19.04 3.50 -19.17
C GLN A 116 17.91 3.98 -20.10
N LEU A 117 17.63 3.24 -21.19
CA LEU A 117 16.46 3.53 -22.03
C LEU A 117 15.16 3.34 -21.26
N GLY A 118 15.03 2.24 -20.52
CA GLY A 118 13.88 1.98 -19.64
C GLY A 118 13.60 3.14 -18.70
N LEU A 119 14.65 3.65 -18.04
CA LEU A 119 14.56 4.80 -17.14
C LEU A 119 14.08 6.07 -17.86
N ILE A 120 14.67 6.42 -19.02
CA ILE A 120 14.29 7.62 -19.78
C ILE A 120 12.84 7.53 -20.26
N TYR A 121 12.41 6.39 -20.78
CA TYR A 121 11.02 6.22 -21.25
C TYR A 121 10.03 6.29 -20.09
N ALA A 122 10.36 5.71 -18.92
CA ALA A 122 9.54 5.83 -17.72
C ALA A 122 9.42 7.29 -17.23
N GLN A 123 10.51 8.05 -17.25
CA GLN A 123 10.51 9.48 -16.90
C GLN A 123 9.65 10.33 -17.86
N ARG A 124 9.48 9.89 -19.11
CA ARG A 124 8.62 10.53 -20.11
C ARG A 124 7.15 10.10 -20.03
N GLY A 125 6.81 9.15 -19.16
CA GLY A 125 5.46 8.56 -19.06
C GLY A 125 5.16 7.50 -20.13
N SER A 126 6.15 7.09 -20.93
CA SER A 126 6.05 6.02 -21.93
C SER A 126 6.34 4.68 -21.27
N TYR A 127 5.42 4.23 -20.41
CA TYR A 127 5.64 3.08 -19.53
C TYR A 127 5.70 1.73 -20.26
N GLU A 128 4.97 1.55 -21.36
CA GLU A 128 5.03 0.31 -22.15
C GLU A 128 6.38 0.17 -22.86
N GLU A 129 6.88 1.23 -23.50
CA GLU A 129 8.21 1.22 -24.10
C GLU A 129 9.31 1.03 -23.05
N ALA A 130 9.15 1.64 -21.86
CA ALA A 130 10.06 1.41 -20.75
C ALA A 130 10.08 -0.07 -20.34
N LYS A 131 8.90 -0.70 -20.23
CA LYS A 131 8.75 -2.12 -19.90
C LYS A 131 9.46 -3.00 -20.92
N ASP A 132 9.33 -2.71 -22.22
CA ASP A 132 9.95 -3.49 -23.29
C ASP A 132 11.48 -3.50 -23.20
N PHE A 133 12.12 -2.34 -23.00
CA PHE A 133 13.58 -2.28 -22.84
C PHE A 133 14.05 -2.97 -21.56
N LEU A 134 13.33 -2.79 -20.45
CA LEU A 134 13.70 -3.44 -19.19
C LEU A 134 13.50 -4.96 -19.25
N LYS A 135 12.48 -5.44 -19.98
CA LYS A 135 12.30 -6.87 -20.24
C LYS A 135 13.41 -7.46 -21.08
N GLN A 136 13.90 -6.72 -22.09
CA GLN A 136 15.08 -7.13 -22.84
C GLN A 136 16.32 -7.24 -21.93
N ALA A 137 16.52 -6.31 -20.99
CA ALA A 137 17.58 -6.41 -19.99
C ALA A 137 17.45 -7.65 -19.08
N GLU A 138 16.23 -7.94 -18.60
CA GLU A 138 15.94 -9.14 -17.78
C GLU A 138 16.25 -10.42 -18.59
N ASP A 139 15.76 -10.50 -19.83
CA ASP A 139 15.97 -11.65 -20.71
C ASP A 139 17.45 -11.89 -21.04
N LEU A 140 18.23 -10.81 -21.24
CA LEU A 140 19.67 -10.90 -21.46
C LEU A 140 20.38 -11.48 -20.24
N TYR A 141 20.05 -11.02 -19.04
CA TYR A 141 20.61 -11.54 -17.80
C TYR A 141 20.29 -13.04 -17.63
N ILE A 142 19.02 -13.42 -17.78
CA ILE A 142 18.57 -14.81 -17.61
C ILE A 142 19.29 -15.73 -18.60
N LYS A 143 19.29 -15.39 -19.90
CA LYS A 143 19.98 -16.19 -20.94
C LYS A 143 21.48 -16.31 -20.67
N PHE A 144 22.12 -15.22 -20.23
CA PHE A 144 23.55 -15.25 -19.95
C PHE A 144 23.89 -16.18 -18.78
N ILE A 145 23.10 -16.16 -17.71
CA ILE A 145 23.32 -16.98 -16.52
C ILE A 145 22.91 -18.44 -16.73
N GLU A 146 21.77 -18.70 -17.37
CA GLU A 146 21.21 -20.06 -17.47
C GLU A 146 21.76 -20.86 -18.65
N ASP A 147 21.86 -20.24 -19.83
CA ASP A 147 22.21 -20.90 -21.08
C ASP A 147 23.72 -20.80 -21.38
N ILE A 148 24.27 -19.59 -21.27
CA ILE A 148 25.66 -19.29 -21.69
C ILE A 148 26.67 -19.67 -20.61
N ARG A 149 26.41 -19.30 -19.34
CA ARG A 149 27.25 -19.65 -18.16
C ARG A 149 28.71 -19.21 -18.27
N LEU A 150 28.94 -18.05 -18.89
CA LEU A 150 30.25 -17.41 -18.94
C LEU A 150 30.41 -16.38 -17.82
N ASP A 151 31.65 -15.97 -17.57
CA ASP A 151 31.95 -14.88 -16.66
C ASP A 151 31.98 -13.55 -17.42
N PRO A 152 31.34 -12.48 -16.91
CA PRO A 152 31.38 -11.17 -17.54
C PRO A 152 32.78 -10.55 -17.39
N VAL A 153 33.15 -9.69 -18.34
CA VAL A 153 34.37 -8.87 -18.29
C VAL A 153 34.00 -7.44 -17.90
N HIS A 154 34.78 -6.84 -17.01
CA HIS A 154 34.52 -5.48 -16.54
C HIS A 154 34.71 -4.46 -17.68
N MET A 155 33.78 -3.49 -17.80
CA MET A 155 33.78 -2.52 -18.91
C MET A 155 35.10 -1.74 -19.01
N VAL A 156 35.69 -1.30 -17.89
CA VAL A 156 37.00 -0.61 -17.88
C VAL A 156 38.16 -1.47 -18.39
N SER A 157 38.10 -2.79 -18.22
CA SER A 157 39.11 -3.71 -18.73
C SER A 157 39.05 -3.82 -20.25
N ILE A 158 37.85 -3.74 -20.83
CA ILE A 158 37.65 -3.65 -22.29
C ILE A 158 38.23 -2.33 -22.83
N MET A 159 38.20 -1.26 -22.03
CA MET A 159 38.87 0.02 -22.35
C MET A 159 40.40 0.00 -22.09
N GLY A 160 40.97 -1.16 -21.73
CA GLY A 160 42.41 -1.35 -21.51
C GLY A 160 42.92 -1.01 -20.10
N ILE A 161 42.03 -0.73 -19.15
CA ILE A 161 42.38 -0.39 -17.76
C ILE A 161 42.36 -1.63 -16.88
N GLU A 162 43.45 -1.85 -16.15
CA GLU A 162 43.54 -2.94 -15.18
C GLU A 162 42.57 -2.71 -14.01
N GLU A 163 41.91 -3.77 -13.56
CA GLU A 163 41.03 -3.70 -12.39
C GLU A 163 41.86 -3.30 -11.15
N ILE A 164 41.41 -2.27 -10.44
CA ILE A 164 42.05 -1.80 -9.21
C ILE A 164 41.54 -2.65 -8.04
N GLU A 165 42.44 -3.08 -7.15
CA GLU A 165 42.07 -3.73 -5.89
C GLU A 165 41.07 -2.88 -5.09
N GLY A 166 39.88 -3.43 -4.82
CA GLY A 166 38.79 -2.74 -4.11
C GLY A 166 37.59 -2.35 -4.97
N ASN A 167 37.69 -2.42 -6.31
CA ASN A 167 36.52 -2.26 -7.19
C ASN A 167 35.62 -3.50 -7.17
N LEU A 168 34.32 -3.30 -7.46
CA LEU A 168 33.37 -4.40 -7.64
C LEU A 168 33.79 -5.24 -8.85
N CYS A 169 33.91 -6.55 -8.68
CA CYS A 169 34.19 -7.44 -9.80
C CYS A 169 33.03 -7.45 -10.81
N ALA A 170 33.31 -7.86 -12.04
CA ALA A 170 32.33 -7.87 -13.13
C ALA A 170 31.03 -8.65 -12.80
N LYS A 171 31.12 -9.76 -12.06
CA LYS A 171 29.95 -10.52 -11.59
C LYS A 171 29.07 -9.70 -10.66
N SER A 172 29.68 -9.00 -9.70
CA SER A 172 28.95 -8.11 -8.79
C SER A 172 28.28 -6.95 -9.54
N ILE A 173 28.91 -6.43 -10.61
CA ILE A 173 28.30 -5.41 -11.46
C ILE A 173 27.10 -5.97 -12.22
N LEU A 174 27.22 -7.16 -12.81
CA LEU A 174 26.12 -7.85 -13.49
C LEU A 174 24.93 -8.02 -12.55
N GLU A 175 25.19 -8.49 -11.33
CA GLU A 175 24.18 -8.67 -10.29
C GLU A 175 23.52 -7.34 -9.88
N LYS A 176 24.28 -6.25 -9.74
CA LYS A 176 23.74 -4.92 -9.46
C LYS A 176 22.89 -4.38 -10.60
N LEU A 177 23.33 -4.56 -11.85
CA LEU A 177 22.57 -4.14 -13.03
C LEU A 177 21.24 -4.88 -13.12
N HIS A 178 21.23 -6.18 -12.85
CA HIS A 178 20.00 -6.95 -12.81
C HIS A 178 19.07 -6.54 -11.66
N THR A 179 19.59 -6.31 -10.45
CA THR A 179 18.78 -5.76 -9.34
C THR A 179 18.13 -4.43 -9.73
N LEU A 180 18.86 -3.56 -10.44
CA LEU A 180 18.31 -2.29 -10.97
C LEU A 180 17.24 -2.54 -12.05
N THR A 181 17.45 -3.50 -12.96
CA THR A 181 16.44 -3.89 -13.96
C THR A 181 15.13 -4.29 -13.28
N LEU A 182 15.19 -5.18 -12.28
CA LEU A 182 14.02 -5.64 -11.53
C LEU A 182 13.35 -4.49 -10.78
N TYR A 183 14.14 -3.60 -10.17
CA TYR A 183 13.63 -2.42 -9.47
C TYR A 183 12.87 -1.48 -10.42
N TYR A 184 13.42 -1.18 -11.60
CA TYR A 184 12.74 -0.34 -12.59
C TYR A 184 11.51 -1.04 -13.18
N LEU A 185 11.54 -2.36 -13.38
CA LEU A 185 10.36 -3.13 -13.79
C LEU A 185 9.24 -3.04 -12.77
N ALA A 186 9.56 -3.10 -11.46
CA ALA A 186 8.57 -2.88 -10.41
C ALA A 186 7.95 -1.48 -10.54
N GLN A 187 8.77 -0.43 -10.66
CA GLN A 187 8.26 0.94 -10.80
C GLN A 187 7.35 1.10 -12.01
N VAL A 188 7.75 0.57 -13.17
CA VAL A 188 6.94 0.63 -14.40
C VAL A 188 5.63 -0.16 -14.26
N CYS A 189 5.66 -1.35 -13.66
CA CYS A 189 4.45 -2.14 -13.41
C CYS A 189 3.47 -1.41 -12.48
N ARG A 190 3.98 -0.66 -11.49
CA ARG A 190 3.14 0.18 -10.62
C ARG A 190 2.39 1.27 -11.40
N GLU A 191 3.08 1.98 -12.30
CA GLU A 191 2.47 3.04 -13.11
C GLU A 191 1.47 2.48 -14.16
N LEU A 192 1.66 1.24 -14.60
CA LEU A 192 0.74 0.51 -15.48
C LEU A 192 -0.44 -0.16 -14.73
N ASP A 193 -0.54 0.01 -13.41
CA ASP A 193 -1.50 -0.69 -12.52
C ASP A 193 -1.43 -2.24 -12.62
N ASP A 194 -0.27 -2.77 -13.03
CA ASP A 194 0.03 -4.21 -13.06
C ASP A 194 0.51 -4.67 -11.68
N LYS A 195 -0.46 -4.76 -10.75
CA LYS A 195 -0.20 -5.03 -9.33
C LYS A 195 0.51 -6.37 -9.09
N CYS A 196 0.22 -7.37 -9.93
CA CYS A 196 0.80 -8.70 -9.79
C CYS A 196 2.30 -8.71 -10.09
N ASN A 197 2.69 -8.20 -11.26
CA ASN A 197 4.11 -8.11 -11.61
C ASN A 197 4.85 -7.12 -10.70
N PHE A 198 4.21 -6.03 -10.28
CA PHE A 198 4.78 -5.10 -9.29
C PHE A 198 5.25 -5.84 -8.02
N ALA A 199 4.36 -6.63 -7.40
CA ALA A 199 4.69 -7.36 -6.18
C ALA A 199 5.81 -8.40 -6.40
N LEU A 200 5.80 -9.11 -7.53
CA LEU A 200 6.83 -10.10 -7.87
C LEU A 200 8.20 -9.46 -8.10
N TYR A 201 8.24 -8.35 -8.84
CA TYR A 201 9.49 -7.64 -9.08
C TYR A 201 10.06 -7.05 -7.78
N CYS A 202 9.21 -6.45 -6.94
CA CYS A 202 9.63 -6.03 -5.61
C CYS A 202 10.21 -7.19 -4.80
N HIS A 203 9.54 -8.35 -4.77
CA HIS A 203 10.03 -9.55 -4.09
C HIS A 203 11.40 -9.98 -4.61
N ARG A 204 11.56 -10.09 -5.94
CA ARG A 204 12.83 -10.50 -6.58
C ARG A 204 13.96 -9.51 -6.30
N THR A 205 13.68 -8.20 -6.34
CA THR A 205 14.65 -7.16 -5.98
C THR A 205 15.11 -7.33 -4.53
N LEU A 206 14.19 -7.50 -3.58
CA LEU A 206 14.53 -7.69 -2.17
C LEU A 206 15.30 -8.99 -1.92
N SER A 207 14.93 -10.08 -2.60
CA SER A 207 15.63 -11.36 -2.53
C SER A 207 17.08 -11.24 -3.02
N LYS A 208 17.29 -10.54 -4.14
CA LYS A 208 18.63 -10.23 -4.66
C LYS A 208 19.44 -9.37 -3.69
N GLN A 209 18.84 -8.32 -3.12
CA GLN A 209 19.52 -7.47 -2.13
C GLN A 209 20.00 -8.27 -0.91
N LEU A 210 19.18 -9.20 -0.39
CA LEU A 210 19.60 -10.09 0.70
C LEU A 210 20.81 -10.96 0.31
N SER A 211 20.76 -11.56 -0.88
CA SER A 211 21.86 -12.41 -1.36
C SER A 211 23.16 -11.61 -1.55
N GLN A 212 23.06 -10.36 -2.01
CA GLN A 212 24.19 -9.46 -2.26
C GLN A 212 24.77 -8.85 -0.97
N ASN A 213 23.94 -8.61 0.05
CA ASN A 213 24.38 -8.03 1.32
C ASN A 213 25.46 -8.88 2.02
N LYS A 214 25.47 -10.20 1.81
CA LYS A 214 26.54 -11.10 2.30
C LYS A 214 27.94 -10.65 1.84
N ILE A 215 28.02 -9.90 0.73
CA ILE A 215 29.24 -9.43 0.10
C ILE A 215 29.45 -7.93 0.37
N THR A 216 28.42 -7.09 0.17
CA THR A 216 28.57 -5.62 0.21
C THR A 216 28.40 -5.01 1.60
N GLN A 217 27.70 -5.68 2.51
CA GLN A 217 27.34 -5.17 3.84
C GLN A 217 26.67 -3.78 3.82
N ASP A 218 25.99 -3.40 2.73
CA ASP A 218 25.39 -2.07 2.54
C ASP A 218 23.85 -2.05 2.60
N LEU A 219 23.23 -3.14 3.08
CA LEU A 219 21.78 -3.22 3.17
C LEU A 219 21.21 -2.14 4.08
N ASP A 220 20.29 -1.33 3.55
CA ASP A 220 19.41 -0.50 4.37
C ASP A 220 18.34 -1.40 5.00
N TYR A 221 18.60 -1.82 6.24
CA TYR A 221 17.73 -2.75 6.95
C TYR A 221 16.31 -2.23 7.14
N VAL A 222 16.14 -0.92 7.38
CA VAL A 222 14.82 -0.35 7.64
C VAL A 222 14.03 -0.28 6.33
N ASP A 223 14.65 0.25 5.28
CA ASP A 223 13.98 0.37 3.98
C ASP A 223 13.64 -1.02 3.40
N TRP A 224 14.56 -1.98 3.52
CA TRP A 224 14.30 -3.36 3.12
C TRP A 224 13.10 -3.96 3.87
N ALA A 225 13.06 -3.79 5.19
CA ALA A 225 11.98 -4.33 6.02
C ALA A 225 10.62 -3.67 5.71
N LEU A 226 10.60 -2.34 5.49
CA LEU A 226 9.39 -1.62 5.09
C LEU A 226 8.90 -2.05 3.71
N ASN A 227 9.80 -2.24 2.75
CA ASN A 227 9.46 -2.73 1.41
C ASN A 227 8.90 -4.17 1.47
N ALA A 228 9.49 -5.05 2.28
CA ALA A 228 8.94 -6.40 2.49
C ALA A 228 7.54 -6.36 3.13
N ALA A 229 7.34 -5.50 4.14
CA ALA A 229 6.04 -5.29 4.76
C ALA A 229 5.02 -4.70 3.77
N ALA A 230 5.41 -3.81 2.87
CA ALA A 230 4.53 -3.26 1.83
C ALA A 230 4.04 -4.36 0.86
N ILE A 231 4.92 -5.28 0.44
CA ILE A 231 4.54 -6.44 -0.40
C ILE A 231 3.48 -7.31 0.29
N SER A 232 3.56 -7.47 1.62
CA SER A 232 2.54 -8.23 2.36
C SER A 232 1.13 -7.66 2.20
N GLN A 233 1.00 -6.33 2.09
CA GLN A 233 -0.30 -5.67 1.95
C GLN A 233 -0.95 -6.03 0.61
N TYR A 234 -0.16 -6.14 -0.46
CA TYR A 234 -0.65 -6.67 -1.74
C TYR A 234 -1.17 -8.10 -1.61
N PHE A 235 -0.44 -8.99 -0.93
CA PHE A 235 -0.88 -10.37 -0.75
C PHE A 235 -2.15 -10.47 0.12
N ILE A 236 -2.32 -9.59 1.11
CA ILE A 236 -3.54 -9.48 1.91
C ILE A 236 -4.75 -9.13 1.03
N GLU A 237 -4.62 -8.15 0.13
CA GLU A 237 -5.70 -7.76 -0.81
C GLU A 237 -6.11 -8.90 -1.76
N GLN A 238 -5.26 -9.91 -1.95
CA GLN A 238 -5.52 -11.08 -2.79
C GLN A 238 -5.87 -12.34 -1.98
N ASP A 239 -6.16 -12.21 -0.68
CA ASP A 239 -6.43 -13.32 0.24
C ASP A 239 -5.28 -14.37 0.33
N LYS A 240 -4.06 -13.97 -0.05
CA LYS A 240 -2.84 -14.80 -0.03
C LYS A 240 -2.14 -14.68 1.34
N PHE A 241 -2.84 -15.08 2.39
CA PHE A 241 -2.37 -14.98 3.78
C PHE A 241 -1.03 -15.68 4.06
N PRO A 242 -0.73 -16.88 3.51
CA PRO A 242 0.57 -17.51 3.72
C PRO A 242 1.73 -16.65 3.22
N GLN A 243 1.61 -16.09 2.01
CA GLN A 243 2.62 -15.21 1.43
C GLN A 243 2.72 -13.89 2.21
N ALA A 244 1.59 -13.29 2.59
CA ALA A 244 1.59 -12.06 3.38
C ALA A 244 2.32 -12.24 4.73
N ARG A 245 2.00 -13.33 5.45
CA ARG A 245 2.62 -13.69 6.73
C ARG A 245 4.12 -13.93 6.57
N HIS A 246 4.53 -14.61 5.50
CA HIS A 246 5.95 -14.84 5.19
C HIS A 246 6.73 -13.53 5.03
N HIS A 247 6.17 -12.58 4.28
CA HIS A 247 6.83 -11.29 4.04
C HIS A 247 6.90 -10.42 5.30
N LEU A 248 5.86 -10.41 6.13
CA LEU A 248 5.88 -9.71 7.42
C LEU A 248 6.85 -10.33 8.42
N ALA A 249 6.95 -11.65 8.44
CA ALA A 249 7.93 -12.36 9.26
C ALA A 249 9.36 -12.02 8.82
N ALA A 250 9.63 -12.03 7.51
CA ALA A 250 10.92 -11.63 6.96
C ALA A 250 11.27 -10.18 7.30
N ALA A 251 10.31 -9.25 7.16
CA ALA A 251 10.48 -7.85 7.55
C ALA A 251 10.86 -7.71 9.04
N SER A 252 10.15 -8.43 9.92
CA SER A 252 10.39 -8.40 11.36
C SER A 252 11.76 -9.00 11.73
N CYS A 253 12.15 -10.10 11.08
CA CYS A 253 13.44 -10.76 11.27
C CYS A 253 14.61 -9.83 10.89
N ILE A 254 14.56 -9.18 9.72
CA ILE A 254 15.61 -8.24 9.29
C ILE A 254 15.69 -7.04 10.23
N LEU A 255 14.56 -6.53 10.70
CA LEU A 255 14.55 -5.42 11.66
C LEU A 255 15.11 -5.84 13.03
N GLU A 256 14.86 -7.06 13.49
CA GLU A 256 15.45 -7.60 14.71
C GLU A 256 16.98 -7.68 14.61
N LYS A 257 17.53 -8.17 13.49
CA LYS A 257 18.97 -8.15 13.21
C LYS A 257 19.54 -6.73 13.29
N TYR A 258 18.82 -5.75 12.72
CA TYR A 258 19.25 -4.35 12.79
C TYR A 258 19.21 -3.79 14.22
N SER A 259 18.23 -4.21 15.04
CA SER A 259 18.17 -3.85 16.46
C SER A 259 19.42 -4.28 17.22
N GLU A 260 19.93 -5.49 16.96
CA GLU A 260 21.16 -6.00 17.57
C GLU A 260 22.39 -5.19 17.12
N ILE A 261 22.46 -4.86 15.83
CA ILE A 261 23.52 -4.00 15.27
C ILE A 261 23.51 -2.61 15.93
N LEU A 262 22.33 -2.01 16.12
CA LEU A 262 22.20 -0.72 16.79
C LEU A 262 22.65 -0.78 18.26
N LYS A 263 22.21 -1.79 19.00
CA LYS A 263 22.63 -1.99 20.40
C LYS A 263 24.15 -2.13 20.53
N ALA A 264 24.80 -2.79 19.56
CA ALA A 264 26.25 -2.92 19.54
C ALA A 264 26.97 -1.59 19.27
N LYS A 265 26.35 -0.64 18.56
CA LYS A 265 26.91 0.69 18.27
C LYS A 265 26.86 1.65 19.47
N GLY A 266 25.96 1.43 20.42
CA GLY A 266 25.80 2.26 21.62
C GLY A 266 24.35 2.69 21.86
N THR A 267 24.15 3.63 22.78
CA THR A 267 22.82 4.18 23.12
C THR A 267 22.49 5.43 22.31
N LYS A 268 21.22 5.89 22.34
CA LYS A 268 20.78 7.14 21.71
C LYS A 268 21.62 8.37 22.12
N GLU A 269 22.23 8.34 23.30
CA GLU A 269 23.05 9.44 23.84
C GLU A 269 24.49 9.44 23.30
N THR A 270 24.91 8.38 22.60
CA THR A 270 26.30 8.21 22.16
C THR A 270 26.69 9.22 21.08
N SER A 271 25.78 9.52 20.14
CA SER A 271 25.95 10.57 19.12
C SER A 271 24.62 10.89 18.42
N GLU A 272 24.53 12.06 17.79
CA GLU A 272 23.36 12.46 16.98
C GLU A 272 23.08 11.48 15.82
N ILE A 273 24.13 10.92 15.20
CA ILE A 273 23.99 9.93 14.11
C ILE A 273 23.33 8.65 14.63
N ILE A 274 23.74 8.16 15.80
CA ILE A 274 23.15 6.98 16.41
C ILE A 274 21.72 7.26 16.85
N ALA A 275 21.43 8.45 17.41
CA ALA A 275 20.07 8.85 17.75
C ALA A 275 19.15 8.83 16.52
N ALA A 276 19.60 9.37 15.37
CA ALA A 276 18.84 9.34 14.12
C ALA A 276 18.62 7.91 13.59
N GLN A 277 19.60 7.01 13.74
CA GLN A 277 19.45 5.60 13.37
C GLN A 277 18.42 4.87 14.25
N TYR A 278 18.39 5.17 15.55
CA TYR A 278 17.37 4.67 16.46
C TYR A 278 15.98 5.21 16.12
N GLU A 279 15.86 6.50 15.81
CA GLU A 279 14.59 7.09 15.39
C GLU A 279 14.06 6.42 14.11
N ASN A 280 14.93 6.20 13.12
CA ASN A 280 14.56 5.48 11.89
C ASN A 280 14.11 4.03 12.18
N TYR A 281 14.79 3.35 13.11
CA TYR A 281 14.40 2.02 13.57
C TYR A 281 13.04 2.03 14.29
N ASP A 282 12.81 2.98 15.20
CA ASP A 282 11.57 3.07 15.97
C ASP A 282 10.37 3.33 15.04
N HIS A 283 10.53 4.24 14.08
CA HIS A 283 9.56 4.49 13.01
C HIS A 283 9.30 3.24 12.16
N GLY A 284 10.35 2.55 11.70
CA GLY A 284 10.23 1.31 10.92
C GLY A 284 9.51 0.20 11.69
N SER A 285 9.86 0.03 12.96
CA SER A 285 9.27 -0.93 13.89
C SER A 285 7.77 -0.69 14.09
N ALA A 286 7.36 0.57 14.26
CA ALA A 286 5.96 0.95 14.41
C ALA A 286 5.14 0.72 13.13
N ASN A 287 5.71 1.00 11.95
CA ASN A 287 5.05 0.73 10.67
C ASN A 287 4.85 -0.76 10.40
N ILE A 288 5.86 -1.59 10.66
CA ILE A 288 5.73 -3.05 10.53
C ILE A 288 4.68 -3.58 11.51
N ALA A 289 4.62 -3.04 12.74
CA ALA A 289 3.58 -3.38 13.69
C ALA A 289 2.17 -3.04 13.16
N ARG A 290 1.98 -1.87 12.54
CA ARG A 290 0.71 -1.54 11.85
C ARG A 290 0.39 -2.52 10.72
N CYS A 291 1.39 -2.98 9.96
CA CYS A 291 1.18 -3.95 8.88
C CYS A 291 0.75 -5.34 9.42
N TRP A 292 1.33 -5.79 10.54
CA TRP A 292 0.87 -7.00 11.23
C TRP A 292 -0.54 -6.88 11.79
N ALA A 293 -0.89 -5.71 12.34
CA ALA A 293 -2.26 -5.47 12.80
C ALA A 293 -3.26 -5.53 11.63
N LYS A 294 -2.94 -4.89 10.49
CA LYS A 294 -3.74 -4.96 9.27
C LYS A 294 -3.89 -6.39 8.74
N TYR A 295 -2.83 -7.19 8.78
CA TYR A 295 -2.88 -8.62 8.45
C TYR A 295 -3.94 -9.37 9.28
N GLY A 296 -3.88 -9.24 10.61
CA GLY A 296 -4.83 -9.92 11.48
C GLY A 296 -6.27 -9.40 11.35
N ILE A 297 -6.45 -8.10 11.15
CA ILE A 297 -7.77 -7.49 10.89
C ILE A 297 -8.35 -7.99 9.56
N ALA A 298 -7.54 -8.07 8.51
CA ALA A 298 -7.95 -8.59 7.21
C ALA A 298 -8.31 -10.08 7.30
N LEU A 299 -7.52 -10.88 8.02
CA LEU A 299 -7.84 -12.30 8.23
C LEU A 299 -9.16 -12.49 8.97
N LEU A 300 -9.41 -11.69 10.02
CA LEU A 300 -10.70 -11.67 10.74
C LEU A 300 -11.87 -11.29 9.81
N GLY A 301 -11.70 -10.24 9.00
CA GLY A 301 -12.70 -9.77 8.05
C GLY A 301 -13.01 -10.78 6.95
N ALA A 302 -11.98 -11.29 6.28
CA ALA A 302 -12.11 -12.26 5.19
C ALA A 302 -12.71 -13.59 5.68
N SER A 303 -12.35 -14.03 6.90
CA SER A 303 -12.98 -15.20 7.54
C SER A 303 -14.48 -14.98 7.77
N LYS A 304 -14.87 -13.81 8.30
CA LYS A 304 -16.27 -13.44 8.47
C LYS A 304 -17.01 -13.44 7.12
N GLU A 305 -16.47 -12.78 6.10
CA GLU A 305 -17.10 -12.71 4.78
C GLU A 305 -17.31 -14.09 4.17
N ARG A 306 -16.33 -14.98 4.30
CA ARG A 306 -16.44 -16.37 3.84
C ARG A 306 -17.56 -17.12 4.54
N LEU A 307 -17.69 -16.98 5.86
CA LEU A 307 -18.75 -17.62 6.64
C LEU A 307 -20.13 -17.08 6.27
N MET A 308 -20.27 -15.77 6.07
CA MET A 308 -21.53 -15.15 5.65
C MET A 308 -21.97 -15.63 4.26
N LYS A 309 -21.06 -15.68 3.29
CA LYS A 309 -21.35 -16.20 1.94
C LYS A 309 -21.84 -17.64 1.98
N LYS A 310 -21.19 -18.48 2.80
CA LYS A 310 -21.60 -19.88 2.98
C LYS A 310 -23.01 -20.00 3.57
N ALA A 311 -23.35 -19.18 4.56
CA ALA A 311 -24.69 -19.17 5.14
C ALA A 311 -25.76 -18.71 4.14
N GLU A 312 -25.46 -17.70 3.30
CA GLU A 312 -26.35 -17.23 2.24
C GLU A 312 -26.60 -18.29 1.15
N GLU A 313 -25.58 -19.07 0.80
CA GLU A 313 -25.68 -20.19 -0.14
C GLU A 313 -26.50 -21.35 0.44
N GLU A 314 -26.30 -21.69 1.72
CA GLU A 314 -27.07 -22.72 2.43
C GLU A 314 -28.55 -22.36 2.57
N ASP A 315 -28.88 -21.08 2.78
CA ASP A 315 -30.28 -20.59 2.83
C ASP A 315 -30.96 -20.62 1.45
N GLN A 316 -30.20 -20.56 0.35
CA GLN A 316 -30.72 -20.65 -1.02
C GLN A 316 -30.89 -22.11 -1.49
N ASP A 317 -30.06 -23.05 -1.00
CA ASP A 317 -30.07 -24.46 -1.41
C ASP A 317 -30.85 -25.38 -0.45
N SER A 318 -32.18 -25.32 -0.56
CA SER A 318 -33.09 -26.37 -0.04
C SER A 318 -33.13 -27.61 -0.96
N LYS A 319 -31.96 -28.15 -1.34
CA LYS A 319 -31.78 -29.46 -2.01
C LYS A 319 -30.53 -30.19 -1.48
N PRO A 320 -30.51 -31.54 -1.45
CA PRO A 320 -29.67 -32.27 -0.52
C PRO A 320 -28.18 -32.12 -0.84
N ALA A 321 -27.44 -31.73 0.18
CA ALA A 321 -26.00 -31.57 0.20
C ALA A 321 -25.28 -32.83 -0.29
N LYS A 322 -24.45 -32.67 -1.33
CA LYS A 322 -23.27 -33.53 -1.47
C LYS A 322 -22.26 -32.99 -0.48
N VAL A 323 -21.85 -33.82 0.47
CA VAL A 323 -20.66 -33.60 1.28
C VAL A 323 -19.49 -33.50 0.31
N VAL A 324 -19.07 -32.27 0.00
CA VAL A 324 -17.80 -32.02 -0.67
C VAL A 324 -16.83 -31.66 0.45
N ASP A 325 -15.95 -32.61 0.75
CA ASP A 325 -14.68 -32.33 1.41
C ASP A 325 -13.99 -31.23 0.60
N GLU A 326 -14.19 -29.97 0.98
CA GLU A 326 -13.43 -28.83 0.45
C GLU A 326 -12.07 -28.79 1.15
N VAL A 327 -11.28 -29.83 0.89
CA VAL A 327 -9.83 -29.73 0.95
C VAL A 327 -9.43 -28.81 -0.21
N TYR A 328 -9.34 -27.52 0.12
CA TYR A 328 -8.59 -26.46 -0.57
C TYR A 328 -8.15 -26.78 -2.00
N LYS A 329 -9.06 -26.60 -2.95
CA LYS A 329 -8.67 -26.39 -4.35
C LYS A 329 -8.19 -24.96 -4.50
N TYR A 330 -6.90 -24.75 -4.24
CA TYR A 330 -6.15 -23.72 -4.98
C TYR A 330 -6.24 -24.10 -6.45
N SER A 331 -7.22 -23.53 -7.13
CA SER A 331 -7.33 -23.62 -8.58
C SER A 331 -6.09 -22.95 -9.17
N GLN A 332 -5.20 -23.80 -9.69
CA GLN A 332 -4.43 -23.61 -10.92
C GLN A 332 -4.38 -22.15 -11.38
N ILE A 333 -3.44 -21.40 -10.83
CA ILE A 333 -2.79 -20.32 -11.54
C ILE A 333 -1.43 -20.89 -11.95
N GLU A 334 -1.10 -20.63 -13.21
CA GLU A 334 0.13 -20.94 -13.92
C GLU A 334 1.36 -20.95 -13.02
N THR A 335 2.36 -21.76 -13.37
CA THR A 335 3.68 -21.90 -12.73
C THR A 335 4.34 -20.55 -12.40
N MET A 336 3.85 -19.88 -11.36
CA MET A 336 4.42 -18.70 -10.74
C MET A 336 5.31 -19.20 -9.63
N GLU A 337 6.55 -18.74 -9.66
CA GLU A 337 7.53 -18.89 -8.59
C GLU A 337 6.87 -18.52 -7.25
N ASP A 338 6.88 -19.44 -6.29
CA ASP A 338 6.33 -19.21 -4.95
C ASP A 338 7.22 -18.18 -4.23
N PRO A 339 6.74 -16.95 -3.98
CA PRO A 339 7.60 -15.83 -3.58
C PRO A 339 8.00 -15.98 -2.11
N ARG A 340 9.08 -16.74 -1.87
CA ARG A 340 9.67 -16.97 -0.54
C ARG A 340 11.12 -16.52 -0.50
N PHE A 341 11.47 -15.82 0.58
CA PHE A 341 12.85 -15.51 0.94
C PHE A 341 13.57 -16.76 1.49
N VAL A 342 14.07 -17.61 0.59
CA VAL A 342 14.75 -18.87 0.93
C VAL A 342 15.90 -18.66 1.94
N ASP A 343 16.65 -17.58 1.79
CA ASP A 343 17.78 -17.24 2.67
C ASP A 343 17.39 -16.98 4.13
N LEU A 344 16.12 -16.68 4.42
CA LEU A 344 15.63 -16.36 5.77
C LEU A 344 14.80 -17.48 6.40
N GLU A 345 14.37 -18.46 5.60
CA GLU A 345 13.37 -19.48 5.99
C GLU A 345 13.64 -20.17 7.35
N PRO A 346 14.89 -20.54 7.72
CA PRO A 346 15.18 -21.19 9.00
C PRO A 346 14.89 -20.31 10.23
N GLU A 347 14.85 -18.99 10.06
CA GLU A 347 14.70 -18.04 11.17
C GLU A 347 13.25 -17.55 11.33
N LEU A 348 12.38 -17.80 10.34
CA LEU A 348 11.03 -17.23 10.32
C LEU A 348 10.00 -18.07 11.10
N GLU A 349 10.30 -19.33 11.43
CA GLU A 349 9.34 -20.25 12.05
C GLU A 349 8.79 -19.71 13.38
N SER A 350 9.64 -19.10 14.22
CA SER A 350 9.23 -18.53 15.50
C SER A 350 8.22 -17.39 15.35
N ILE A 351 8.43 -16.52 14.35
CA ILE A 351 7.59 -15.34 14.08
C ILE A 351 6.30 -15.76 13.39
N THR A 352 6.41 -16.63 12.39
CA THR A 352 5.26 -17.11 11.61
C THR A 352 4.28 -17.89 12.49
N ASN A 353 4.75 -18.59 13.53
CA ASN A 353 3.89 -19.30 14.49
C ASN A 353 3.09 -18.39 15.44
N GLU A 354 3.38 -17.07 15.51
CA GLU A 354 2.62 -16.17 16.37
C GLU A 354 1.18 -15.92 15.90
N VAL A 355 0.92 -16.06 14.60
CA VAL A 355 -0.41 -15.84 13.99
C VAL A 355 -0.64 -16.85 12.87
N THR A 356 -1.84 -17.40 12.84
CA THR A 356 -2.27 -18.31 11.76
C THR A 356 -2.39 -17.57 10.41
N ASP A 357 -2.23 -18.31 9.32
CA ASP A 357 -2.59 -17.94 7.95
C ASP A 357 -3.85 -18.65 7.44
N MET A 358 -4.49 -19.44 8.31
CA MET A 358 -5.73 -20.13 8.02
C MET A 358 -6.93 -19.28 8.41
N TYR A 359 -8.00 -19.37 7.60
CA TYR A 359 -9.29 -18.78 7.92
C TYR A 359 -9.85 -19.30 9.24
N LEU A 360 -10.56 -18.42 9.93
CA LEU A 360 -11.08 -18.59 11.29
C LEU A 360 -12.53 -19.06 11.24
N LEU A 361 -12.89 -20.01 12.10
CA LEU A 361 -14.24 -20.58 12.11
C LEU A 361 -15.08 -20.12 13.29
N ASP A 362 -14.46 -19.96 14.46
CA ASP A 362 -15.18 -19.63 15.70
C ASP A 362 -14.45 -18.59 16.57
N PHE A 363 -15.02 -18.31 17.74
CA PHE A 363 -14.43 -17.38 18.71
C PHE A 363 -13.03 -17.80 19.21
N ASN A 364 -12.80 -19.11 19.36
CA ASN A 364 -11.55 -19.64 19.88
C ASN A 364 -10.42 -19.48 18.86
N ASP A 365 -10.74 -19.57 17.57
CA ASP A 365 -9.81 -19.27 16.47
C ASP A 365 -9.55 -17.76 16.36
N ALA A 366 -10.62 -16.95 16.44
CA ALA A 366 -10.54 -15.51 16.24
C ALA A 366 -9.83 -14.75 17.38
N ARG A 367 -9.98 -15.22 18.62
CA ARG A 367 -9.43 -14.56 19.80
C ARG A 367 -7.89 -14.47 19.79
N PRO A 368 -7.11 -15.53 19.49
CA PRO A 368 -5.65 -15.45 19.34
C PRO A 368 -5.21 -14.40 18.31
N VAL A 369 -5.86 -14.36 17.14
CA VAL A 369 -5.57 -13.36 16.10
C VAL A 369 -5.85 -11.95 16.61
N PHE A 370 -7.00 -11.72 17.25
CA PHE A 370 -7.33 -10.44 17.86
C PHE A 370 -6.31 -10.01 18.93
N LEU A 371 -5.87 -10.93 19.79
CA LEU A 371 -4.86 -10.62 20.82
C LEU A 371 -3.52 -10.24 20.20
N ASN A 372 -3.15 -10.89 19.10
CA ASN A 372 -1.95 -10.54 18.35
C ASN A 372 -2.08 -9.16 17.67
N VAL A 373 -3.22 -8.86 17.02
CA VAL A 373 -3.51 -7.51 16.49
C VAL A 373 -3.35 -6.46 17.58
N ARG A 374 -3.94 -6.68 18.76
CA ARG A 374 -3.80 -5.76 19.89
C ARG A 374 -2.36 -5.57 20.33
N LYS A 375 -1.57 -6.64 20.46
CA LYS A 375 -0.13 -6.57 20.77
C LYS A 375 0.60 -5.63 19.80
N TRP A 376 0.34 -5.76 18.50
CA TRP A 376 0.98 -4.93 17.49
C TRP A 376 0.49 -3.48 17.47
N LEU A 377 -0.81 -3.24 17.66
CA LEU A 377 -1.34 -1.89 17.77
C LEU A 377 -0.80 -1.19 19.03
N ASP A 378 -0.70 -1.88 20.16
CA ASP A 378 -0.08 -1.35 21.38
C ASP A 378 1.40 -0.98 21.12
N LYS A 379 2.16 -1.82 20.42
CA LYS A 379 3.54 -1.50 19.98
C LYS A 379 3.59 -0.28 19.05
N ALA A 380 2.68 -0.16 18.09
CA ALA A 380 2.65 0.99 17.19
C ALA A 380 2.36 2.31 17.93
N LYS A 381 1.53 2.28 18.97
CA LYS A 381 1.19 3.45 19.80
C LYS A 381 2.35 3.97 20.64
N GLU A 382 3.38 3.16 20.90
CA GLU A 382 4.59 3.61 21.60
C GLU A 382 5.32 4.71 20.79
N TYR A 383 5.25 4.63 19.46
CA TYR A 383 5.82 5.62 18.54
C TYR A 383 4.78 6.66 18.08
N TYR A 384 3.65 6.19 17.54
CA TYR A 384 2.57 7.05 17.04
C TYR A 384 1.67 7.52 18.18
N THR A 385 2.20 8.38 19.05
CA THR A 385 1.44 8.94 20.18
C THR A 385 0.41 9.97 19.73
N PHE A 386 -0.63 10.18 20.54
CA PHE A 386 -1.65 11.19 20.26
C PHE A 386 -1.06 12.61 20.12
N GLU A 387 -0.03 12.94 20.92
CA GLU A 387 0.58 14.28 20.95
C GLU A 387 1.43 14.57 19.71
N ASN A 388 2.23 13.59 19.27
CA ASN A 388 3.19 13.79 18.18
C ASN A 388 2.60 13.40 16.82
N HIS A 389 1.65 12.46 16.80
CA HIS A 389 1.13 11.81 15.60
C HIS A 389 -0.38 11.60 15.67
N ALA A 390 -1.14 12.66 15.94
CA ALA A 390 -2.59 12.59 16.22
C ALA A 390 -3.41 11.84 15.15
N SER A 391 -3.08 11.99 13.85
CA SER A 391 -3.79 11.28 12.77
C SER A 391 -3.47 9.78 12.75
N ASP A 392 -2.19 9.40 12.84
CA ASP A 392 -1.80 7.99 12.90
C ASP A 392 -2.32 7.30 14.16
N TYR A 393 -2.28 7.98 15.31
CA TYR A 393 -2.88 7.47 16.54
C TYR A 393 -4.38 7.20 16.35
N ALA A 394 -5.12 8.14 15.75
CA ALA A 394 -6.55 7.96 15.50
C ALA A 394 -6.83 6.76 14.57
N TRP A 395 -6.04 6.59 13.50
CA TRP A 395 -6.14 5.42 12.63
C TRP A 395 -5.82 4.11 13.35
N ILE A 396 -4.82 4.08 14.23
CA ILE A 396 -4.51 2.91 15.07
C ILE A 396 -5.70 2.55 15.98
N ILE A 397 -6.41 3.56 16.51
CA ILE A 397 -7.60 3.33 17.32
C ILE A 397 -8.79 2.83 16.48
N GLN A 398 -8.95 3.32 15.25
CA GLN A 398 -9.94 2.76 14.30
C GLN A 398 -9.62 1.31 13.93
N ASP A 399 -8.34 0.98 13.70
CA ASP A 399 -7.90 -0.40 13.47
C ASP A 399 -8.25 -1.30 14.67
N LEU A 400 -8.01 -0.83 15.90
CA LEU A 400 -8.41 -1.56 17.11
C LEU A 400 -9.93 -1.73 17.20
N SER A 401 -10.69 -0.70 16.86
CA SER A 401 -12.14 -0.75 16.85
C SER A 401 -12.67 -1.75 15.82
N GLN A 402 -12.08 -1.78 14.62
CA GLN A 402 -12.40 -2.74 13.58
C GLN A 402 -12.07 -4.18 14.00
N ALA A 403 -10.95 -4.40 14.69
CA ALA A 403 -10.60 -5.70 15.25
C ALA A 403 -11.65 -6.20 16.25
N TYR A 404 -12.16 -5.33 17.14
CA TYR A 404 -13.28 -5.65 18.03
C TYR A 404 -14.58 -5.92 17.26
N LYS A 405 -14.86 -5.17 16.18
CA LYS A 405 -16.04 -5.37 15.33
C LYS A 405 -16.05 -6.77 14.74
N TYR A 406 -14.93 -7.23 14.20
CA TYR A 406 -14.83 -8.58 13.65
C TYR A 406 -14.81 -9.65 14.73
N LEU A 407 -14.12 -9.44 15.86
CA LEU A 407 -14.16 -10.41 16.96
C LEU A 407 -15.59 -10.63 17.49
N ALA A 408 -16.39 -9.56 17.58
CA ALA A 408 -17.78 -9.65 18.04
C ALA A 408 -18.65 -10.54 17.16
N PHE A 409 -18.36 -10.64 15.86
CA PHE A 409 -19.09 -11.54 14.95
C PHE A 409 -18.95 -13.02 15.36
N PHE A 410 -17.79 -13.43 15.85
CA PHE A 410 -17.54 -14.82 16.24
C PHE A 410 -18.04 -15.16 17.65
N GLU A 411 -18.51 -14.19 18.43
CA GLU A 411 -18.96 -14.39 19.80
C GLU A 411 -20.48 -14.62 19.86
N ASP A 412 -20.92 -15.79 20.29
CA ASP A 412 -22.36 -16.10 20.37
C ASP A 412 -23.07 -15.38 21.52
N ASN A 413 -22.36 -14.99 22.58
CA ASN A 413 -22.99 -14.34 23.73
C ASN A 413 -23.21 -12.84 23.47
N GLU A 414 -24.48 -12.44 23.26
CA GLU A 414 -24.88 -11.04 23.02
C GLU A 414 -24.36 -10.04 24.08
N ASP A 415 -24.24 -10.43 25.36
CA ASP A 415 -23.71 -9.55 26.40
C ASP A 415 -22.18 -9.38 26.31
N ARG A 416 -21.46 -10.35 25.74
CA ARG A 416 -20.04 -10.19 25.39
C ARG A 416 -19.87 -9.37 24.11
N GLN A 417 -20.68 -9.62 23.08
CA GLN A 417 -20.72 -8.78 21.87
C GLN A 417 -20.96 -7.30 22.22
N ALA A 418 -21.99 -7.00 23.01
CA ALA A 418 -22.30 -5.64 23.45
C ALA A 418 -21.16 -5.01 24.27
N ARG A 419 -20.39 -5.80 25.04
CA ARG A 419 -19.20 -5.31 25.75
C ARG A 419 -18.04 -4.98 24.80
N MET A 420 -17.83 -5.78 23.76
CA MET A 420 -16.83 -5.48 22.72
C MET A 420 -17.19 -4.19 21.97
N HIS A 421 -18.45 -4.04 21.57
CA HIS A 421 -18.93 -2.79 20.97
C HIS A 421 -18.86 -1.60 21.93
N LYS A 422 -19.12 -1.81 23.23
CA LYS A 422 -18.92 -0.73 24.21
C LYS A 422 -17.45 -0.31 24.30
N ARG A 423 -16.52 -1.26 24.21
CA ARG A 423 -15.08 -0.96 24.20
C ARG A 423 -14.69 -0.15 22.97
N ARG A 424 -15.26 -0.45 21.79
CA ARG A 424 -15.11 0.37 20.57
C ARG A 424 -15.57 1.81 20.80
N ILE A 425 -16.74 1.99 21.40
CA ILE A 425 -17.25 3.34 21.74
C ILE A 425 -16.27 4.08 22.65
N ASP A 426 -15.80 3.44 23.73
CA ASP A 426 -14.91 4.09 24.69
C ASP A 426 -13.63 4.64 24.03
N ILE A 427 -12.97 3.82 23.21
CA ILE A 427 -11.70 4.20 22.58
C ILE A 427 -11.89 5.27 21.49
N LEU A 428 -13.01 5.23 20.76
CA LEU A 428 -13.32 6.21 19.71
C LEU A 428 -13.78 7.56 20.30
N GLU A 429 -14.54 7.54 21.40
CA GLU A 429 -14.94 8.75 22.12
C GLU A 429 -13.72 9.46 22.73
N GLU A 430 -12.76 8.72 23.28
CA GLU A 430 -11.51 9.29 23.80
C GLU A 430 -10.75 10.08 22.70
N VAL A 431 -10.66 9.53 21.50
CA VAL A 431 -10.00 10.20 20.36
C VAL A 431 -10.77 11.43 19.90
N ILE A 432 -12.09 11.34 19.75
CA ILE A 432 -12.89 12.45 19.21
C ILE A 432 -12.97 13.63 20.18
N GLU A 433 -12.88 13.39 21.48
CA GLU A 433 -12.81 14.42 22.52
C GLU A 433 -11.46 15.15 22.51
N GLY A 434 -10.37 14.45 22.15
CA GLY A 434 -9.04 15.04 22.04
C GLY A 434 -8.77 15.76 20.71
N LEU A 435 -9.43 15.37 19.61
CA LEU A 435 -9.15 15.90 18.28
C LEU A 435 -9.85 17.24 18.00
N CYS A 436 -9.12 18.17 17.39
CA CYS A 436 -9.71 19.38 16.83
C CYS A 436 -10.39 19.08 15.47
N SER A 437 -11.72 19.05 15.46
CA SER A 437 -12.54 18.70 14.29
C SER A 437 -12.33 19.58 13.05
N ARG A 438 -11.78 20.78 13.21
CA ARG A 438 -11.44 21.68 12.09
C ARG A 438 -10.20 21.21 11.32
N PHE A 439 -9.17 20.75 12.04
CA PHE A 439 -7.91 20.31 11.43
C PHE A 439 -7.96 18.85 10.99
N TYR A 440 -8.65 17.99 11.75
CA TYR A 440 -8.70 16.53 11.50
C TYR A 440 -10.05 16.08 10.93
N ARG A 441 -10.65 16.91 10.08
CA ARG A 441 -12.04 16.76 9.62
C ARG A 441 -12.36 15.38 9.02
N ILE A 442 -11.47 14.83 8.20
CA ILE A 442 -11.68 13.53 7.53
C ILE A 442 -11.77 12.42 8.58
N VAL A 443 -10.77 12.32 9.45
CA VAL A 443 -10.71 11.32 10.53
C VAL A 443 -11.90 11.48 11.49
N CYS A 444 -12.25 12.71 11.87
CA CYS A 444 -13.43 12.94 12.73
C CYS A 444 -14.73 12.47 12.09
N ARG A 445 -14.91 12.65 10.77
CA ARG A 445 -16.09 12.18 10.03
C ARG A 445 -16.19 10.66 10.06
N GLU A 446 -15.09 9.96 9.80
CA GLU A 446 -15.04 8.50 9.84
C GLU A 446 -15.38 7.97 11.25
N ILE A 447 -14.76 8.55 12.29
CA ILE A 447 -15.03 8.17 13.68
C ILE A 447 -16.49 8.45 14.08
N TRP A 448 -17.09 9.57 13.66
CA TRP A 448 -18.50 9.84 13.97
C TRP A 448 -19.46 8.83 13.32
N ILE A 449 -19.23 8.45 12.06
CA ILE A 449 -20.02 7.40 11.41
C ILE A 449 -19.84 6.08 12.17
N GLU A 450 -18.59 5.69 12.46
CA GLU A 450 -18.31 4.43 13.14
C GLU A 450 -18.93 4.38 14.55
N LEU A 451 -18.85 5.48 15.31
CA LEU A 451 -19.52 5.60 16.60
C LEU A 451 -21.04 5.43 16.46
N ALA A 452 -21.64 6.11 15.49
CA ALA A 452 -23.08 6.05 15.26
C ALA A 452 -23.54 4.62 14.92
N GLU A 453 -22.83 3.93 14.04
CA GLU A 453 -23.06 2.53 13.68
C GLU A 453 -22.90 1.61 14.91
N THR A 454 -21.82 1.78 15.68
CA THR A 454 -21.55 0.95 16.86
C THR A 454 -22.60 1.13 17.95
N TYR A 455 -23.08 2.36 18.17
CA TYR A 455 -24.21 2.61 19.05
C TYR A 455 -25.50 1.93 18.56
N SER A 456 -25.73 1.91 17.23
CA SER A 456 -26.86 1.22 16.63
C SER A 456 -26.74 -0.31 16.74
N GLU A 457 -25.55 -0.88 16.60
CA GLU A 457 -25.32 -2.33 16.77
C GLU A 457 -25.70 -2.78 18.20
N ILE A 458 -25.27 -2.03 19.24
CA ILE A 458 -25.67 -2.33 20.62
C ILE A 458 -27.18 -2.12 20.82
N LEU A 459 -27.76 -1.09 20.20
CA LEU A 459 -29.19 -0.83 20.26
C LEU A 459 -29.98 -2.04 19.72
N ASP A 460 -29.58 -2.57 18.56
CA ASP A 460 -30.25 -3.69 17.90
C ASP A 460 -30.16 -4.96 18.75
N LEU A 461 -28.99 -5.30 19.28
CA LEU A 461 -28.83 -6.42 20.23
C LEU A 461 -29.78 -6.29 21.45
N LYS A 462 -29.98 -5.07 21.96
CA LYS A 462 -30.88 -4.85 23.11
C LYS A 462 -32.36 -4.92 22.72
N ILE A 463 -32.72 -4.49 21.52
CA ILE A 463 -34.08 -4.61 20.99
C ILE A 463 -34.41 -6.08 20.71
N ASP A 464 -33.52 -6.81 20.06
CA ASP A 464 -33.73 -8.23 19.70
C ASP A 464 -33.90 -9.09 20.95
N ARG A 465 -33.06 -8.87 21.96
CA ARG A 465 -33.22 -9.52 23.27
C ARG A 465 -34.55 -9.18 23.94
N LEU A 466 -35.00 -7.93 23.84
CA LEU A 466 -36.28 -7.51 24.40
C LEU A 466 -37.45 -8.19 23.67
N GLN A 467 -37.36 -8.37 22.35
CA GLN A 467 -38.36 -9.07 21.54
C GLN A 467 -38.36 -10.58 21.81
N ALA A 468 -37.19 -11.17 22.06
CA ALA A 468 -37.06 -12.58 22.45
C ALA A 468 -37.56 -12.83 23.88
N SER A 469 -37.46 -11.83 24.77
CA SER A 469 -38.04 -11.92 26.11
C SER A 469 -39.54 -11.65 26.06
N ASN A 470 -40.37 -12.61 26.46
CA ASN A 470 -41.82 -12.42 26.65
C ASN A 470 -42.17 -11.51 27.85
N GLU A 471 -41.19 -10.82 28.43
CA GLU A 471 -41.33 -10.00 29.61
C GLU A 471 -41.67 -8.55 29.22
N ARG A 472 -42.44 -7.88 30.08
CA ARG A 472 -42.70 -6.45 29.89
C ARG A 472 -41.39 -5.67 30.00
N PRO A 473 -41.11 -4.72 29.09
CA PRO A 473 -39.87 -3.95 29.15
C PRO A 473 -39.78 -3.20 30.47
N THR A 474 -38.69 -3.43 31.21
CA THR A 474 -38.43 -2.65 32.43
C THR A 474 -38.05 -1.22 32.06
N VAL A 475 -38.33 -0.27 32.96
CA VAL A 475 -37.97 1.15 32.77
C VAL A 475 -36.48 1.31 32.47
N HIS A 476 -35.62 0.51 33.13
CA HIS A 476 -34.18 0.53 32.92
C HIS A 476 -33.79 0.15 31.47
N VAL A 477 -34.43 -0.87 30.90
CA VAL A 477 -34.18 -1.31 29.52
C VAL A 477 -34.64 -0.24 28.53
N ILE A 478 -35.82 0.35 28.74
CA ILE A 478 -36.33 1.43 27.89
C ILE A 478 -35.38 2.64 27.89
N THR A 479 -34.96 3.10 29.07
CA THR A 479 -34.00 4.23 29.18
C THR A 479 -32.66 3.91 28.53
N LYS A 480 -32.20 2.65 28.59
CA LYS A 480 -30.96 2.24 27.94
C LYS A 480 -31.08 2.27 26.41
N ILE A 481 -32.17 1.74 25.86
CA ILE A 481 -32.49 1.76 24.42
C ILE A 481 -32.56 3.20 23.92
N GLU A 482 -33.31 4.07 24.62
CA GLU A 482 -33.42 5.48 24.27
C GLU A 482 -32.04 6.17 24.24
N ARG A 483 -31.23 5.97 25.28
CA ARG A 483 -29.89 6.56 25.35
C ARG A 483 -29.01 6.12 24.18
N LEU A 484 -29.01 4.82 23.84
CA LEU A 484 -28.21 4.30 22.72
C LEU A 484 -28.65 4.92 21.39
N ALA A 485 -29.96 4.99 21.13
CA ALA A 485 -30.51 5.61 19.93
C ALA A 485 -30.15 7.10 19.86
N ARG A 486 -30.30 7.85 20.96
CA ARG A 486 -29.94 9.29 20.99
C ARG A 486 -28.44 9.52 20.81
N SER A 487 -27.58 8.68 21.37
CA SER A 487 -26.13 8.74 21.13
C SER A 487 -25.79 8.47 19.67
N SER A 488 -26.39 7.44 19.05
CA SER A 488 -26.20 7.16 17.63
C SER A 488 -26.61 8.35 16.75
N ILE A 489 -27.79 8.91 16.99
CA ILE A 489 -28.29 10.11 16.29
C ILE A 489 -27.33 11.31 16.47
N LYS A 490 -26.84 11.55 17.69
CA LYS A 490 -25.90 12.63 17.98
C LYS A 490 -24.65 12.55 17.09
N HIS A 491 -24.06 11.36 16.96
CA HIS A 491 -22.85 11.20 16.15
C HIS A 491 -23.13 11.31 14.65
N TYR A 492 -24.24 10.78 14.14
CA TYR A 492 -24.68 11.04 12.76
C TYR A 492 -24.93 12.52 12.49
N GLN A 493 -25.51 13.25 13.44
CA GLN A 493 -25.69 14.70 13.33
C GLN A 493 -24.35 15.43 13.32
N SER A 494 -23.37 15.04 14.15
CA SER A 494 -22.01 15.61 14.10
C SER A 494 -21.38 15.42 12.72
N TYR A 495 -21.53 14.23 12.12
CA TYR A 495 -21.09 13.98 10.74
C TYR A 495 -21.79 14.89 9.74
N LEU A 496 -23.12 14.96 9.75
CA LEU A 496 -23.91 15.78 8.82
C LEU A 496 -23.59 17.27 8.94
N ASN A 497 -23.47 17.78 10.17
CA ASN A 497 -23.10 19.17 10.45
C ASN A 497 -21.69 19.51 9.97
N SER A 498 -20.84 18.50 9.82
CA SER A 498 -19.51 18.69 9.27
C SER A 498 -19.50 18.75 7.75
N LEU A 499 -20.60 18.43 7.04
CA LEU A 499 -20.64 18.42 5.58
C LEU A 499 -20.84 19.82 5.01
N GLU A 500 -20.27 20.06 3.84
CA GLU A 500 -20.45 21.30 3.09
C GLU A 500 -21.27 21.03 1.84
N MET A 501 -22.16 21.96 1.50
CA MET A 501 -22.91 21.96 0.25
C MET A 501 -22.46 23.15 -0.58
N SER A 502 -22.21 22.94 -1.87
CA SER A 502 -21.94 24.02 -2.81
C SER A 502 -23.25 24.50 -3.43
N LYS A 503 -23.35 25.80 -3.71
CA LYS A 503 -24.49 26.37 -4.44
C LYS A 503 -24.18 26.36 -5.93
N SER A 504 -25.04 25.72 -6.70
CA SER A 504 -25.04 25.85 -8.17
C SER A 504 -25.38 27.28 -8.59
N GLU A 505 -25.11 27.63 -9.85
CA GLU A 505 -25.50 28.91 -10.45
C GLU A 505 -27.02 29.19 -10.31
N ASN A 506 -27.83 28.12 -10.28
CA ASN A 506 -29.27 28.18 -10.11
C ASN A 506 -29.72 28.27 -8.64
N GLY A 507 -28.78 28.41 -7.69
CA GLY A 507 -29.06 28.55 -6.25
C GLY A 507 -29.43 27.25 -5.53
N VAL A 508 -29.41 26.10 -6.22
CA VAL A 508 -29.67 24.79 -5.62
C VAL A 508 -28.41 24.31 -4.91
N GLU A 509 -28.52 24.05 -3.61
CA GLU A 509 -27.45 23.48 -2.78
C GLU A 509 -27.26 22.00 -3.11
N SER A 510 -26.02 21.56 -3.31
CA SER A 510 -25.69 20.17 -3.64
C SER A 510 -24.46 19.68 -2.88
N PHE A 511 -24.46 18.40 -2.51
CA PHE A 511 -23.25 17.72 -2.03
C PHE A 511 -22.31 17.42 -3.22
N SER A 512 -21.01 17.37 -2.95
CA SER A 512 -20.05 16.78 -3.87
C SER A 512 -20.39 15.31 -4.13
N ASP A 513 -19.97 14.79 -5.28
CA ASP A 513 -20.35 13.43 -5.68
C ASP A 513 -19.83 12.34 -4.73
N ASP A 514 -18.68 12.58 -4.08
CA ASP A 514 -18.10 11.68 -3.09
C ASP A 514 -18.87 11.68 -1.76
N LEU A 515 -19.48 12.81 -1.38
CA LEU A 515 -20.21 12.96 -0.12
C LEU A 515 -21.71 12.68 -0.28
N LEU A 516 -22.22 12.68 -1.51
CA LEU A 516 -23.64 12.55 -1.81
C LEU A 516 -24.29 11.31 -1.20
N TYR A 517 -23.76 10.13 -1.52
CA TYR A 517 -24.33 8.88 -1.03
C TYR A 517 -24.20 8.77 0.51
N PRO A 518 -23.01 8.97 1.10
CA PRO A 518 -22.86 8.95 2.56
C PRO A 518 -23.80 9.92 3.30
N ALA A 519 -24.01 11.13 2.76
CA ALA A 519 -24.90 12.13 3.37
C ALA A 519 -26.36 11.66 3.40
N LEU A 520 -26.91 11.26 2.24
CA LEU A 520 -28.30 10.83 2.15
C LEU A 520 -28.57 9.55 2.93
N TYR A 521 -27.62 8.62 2.91
CA TYR A 521 -27.71 7.39 3.70
C TYR A 521 -27.68 7.67 5.21
N THR A 522 -26.90 8.67 5.64
CA THR A 522 -26.90 9.12 7.04
C THR A 522 -28.24 9.70 7.45
N TYR A 523 -28.88 10.55 6.63
CA TYR A 523 -30.24 11.04 6.91
C TYR A 523 -31.25 9.89 7.04
N PHE A 524 -31.17 8.90 6.15
CA PHE A 524 -32.01 7.70 6.23
C PHE A 524 -31.84 6.95 7.55
N HIS A 525 -30.60 6.76 8.01
CA HIS A 525 -30.33 6.12 9.31
C HIS A 525 -30.83 6.92 10.50
N VAL A 526 -30.67 8.24 10.48
CA VAL A 526 -31.25 9.13 11.50
C VAL A 526 -32.76 8.93 11.57
N GLY A 527 -33.44 8.89 10.42
CA GLY A 527 -34.88 8.61 10.34
C GLY A 527 -35.25 7.26 10.97
N ARG A 528 -34.50 6.20 10.68
CA ARG A 528 -34.72 4.86 11.27
C ARG A 528 -34.54 4.85 12.77
N LEU A 529 -33.50 5.52 13.28
CA LEU A 529 -33.19 5.54 14.71
C LEU A 529 -34.26 6.23 15.53
N TYR A 530 -34.83 7.35 15.05
CA TYR A 530 -35.94 7.99 15.74
C TYR A 530 -37.17 7.07 15.88
N ASN A 531 -37.44 6.23 14.87
CA ASN A 531 -38.51 5.23 14.94
C ASN A 531 -38.19 4.04 15.86
N LYS A 532 -36.91 3.77 16.16
CA LYS A 532 -36.48 2.73 17.10
C LYS A 532 -36.60 3.17 18.58
N ILE A 533 -36.80 4.46 18.87
CA ILE A 533 -36.94 4.94 20.25
C ILE A 533 -38.27 4.48 20.85
N ILE A 534 -38.19 3.67 21.91
CA ILE A 534 -39.34 3.20 22.67
C ILE A 534 -39.65 4.22 23.77
N THR A 535 -40.87 4.76 23.78
CA THR A 535 -41.36 5.65 24.84
C THR A 535 -42.84 5.39 25.12
N SER A 536 -43.22 5.48 26.40
CA SER A 536 -44.63 5.43 26.84
C SER A 536 -45.32 6.78 26.74
N ASP A 537 -44.57 7.87 26.59
CA ASP A 537 -45.11 9.21 26.41
C ASP A 537 -45.55 9.42 24.95
N VAL A 538 -46.84 9.63 24.75
CA VAL A 538 -47.46 9.83 23.44
C VAL A 538 -46.91 11.08 22.75
N GLN A 539 -46.64 12.16 23.51
CA GLN A 539 -46.12 13.41 22.97
C GLN A 539 -44.69 13.19 22.43
N GLN A 540 -43.84 12.56 23.24
CA GLN A 540 -42.47 12.22 22.82
C GLN A 540 -42.47 11.26 21.62
N LYS A 541 -43.43 10.33 21.56
CA LYS A 541 -43.61 9.41 20.42
C LYS A 541 -43.96 10.17 19.14
N ILE A 542 -44.86 11.14 19.22
CA ILE A 542 -45.23 12.01 18.09
C ILE A 542 -44.00 12.81 17.62
N GLU A 543 -43.25 13.40 18.55
CA GLU A 543 -42.03 14.17 18.22
C GLU A 543 -40.96 13.32 17.55
N ASN A 544 -40.68 12.13 18.07
CA ASN A 544 -39.73 11.21 17.46
C ASN A 544 -40.16 10.82 16.04
N MET A 545 -41.45 10.53 15.84
CA MET A 545 -41.98 10.17 14.52
C MET A 545 -41.93 11.36 13.55
N GLN A 546 -42.13 12.59 14.04
CA GLN A 546 -41.96 13.80 13.23
C GLN A 546 -40.49 13.98 12.80
N ASN A 547 -39.53 13.84 13.72
CA ASN A 547 -38.11 13.89 13.40
C ASN A 547 -37.71 12.81 12.37
N SER A 548 -38.34 11.63 12.44
CA SER A 548 -38.17 10.57 11.45
C SER A 548 -38.65 10.99 10.07
N VAL A 549 -39.87 11.57 9.99
CA VAL A 549 -40.43 12.12 8.75
C VAL A 549 -39.55 13.22 8.17
N ASP A 550 -39.04 14.12 9.00
CA ASP A 550 -38.21 15.24 8.55
C ASP A 550 -36.90 14.74 7.92
N ALA A 551 -36.28 13.72 8.52
CA ALA A 551 -35.07 13.10 8.00
C ALA A 551 -35.30 12.41 6.65
N TYR A 552 -36.37 11.62 6.51
CA TYR A 552 -36.71 11.00 5.21
C TYR A 552 -37.15 12.04 4.17
N SER A 553 -37.84 13.09 4.60
CA SER A 553 -38.26 14.19 3.73
C SER A 553 -37.05 14.93 3.16
N PHE A 554 -35.96 15.09 3.92
CA PHE A 554 -34.72 15.63 3.39
C PHE A 554 -34.20 14.79 2.21
N VAL A 555 -34.18 13.46 2.34
CA VAL A 555 -33.73 12.54 1.29
C VAL A 555 -34.59 12.68 0.03
N VAL A 556 -35.92 12.66 0.18
CA VAL A 556 -36.87 12.78 -0.94
C VAL A 556 -36.77 14.16 -1.59
N ASN A 557 -36.75 15.23 -0.81
CA ASN A 557 -36.64 16.60 -1.32
C ASN A 557 -35.32 16.82 -2.06
N TYR A 558 -34.22 16.26 -1.58
CA TYR A 558 -32.94 16.32 -2.27
C TYR A 558 -33.02 15.57 -3.61
N TYR A 559 -33.55 14.34 -3.61
CA TYR A 559 -33.73 13.55 -4.82
C TYR A 559 -34.57 14.29 -5.89
N ASP A 560 -35.68 14.93 -5.49
CA ASP A 560 -36.57 15.63 -6.41
C ASP A 560 -35.97 16.94 -6.96
N LYS A 561 -35.13 17.63 -6.17
CA LYS A 561 -34.44 18.86 -6.57
C LYS A 561 -33.22 18.63 -7.49
N HIS A 562 -32.76 17.39 -7.62
CA HIS A 562 -31.56 17.02 -8.38
C HIS A 562 -31.85 16.00 -9.49
N PRO A 563 -32.65 16.36 -10.52
CA PRO A 563 -33.02 15.46 -11.62
C PRO A 563 -31.80 14.86 -12.34
N GLU A 564 -30.68 15.58 -12.41
CA GLU A 564 -29.41 15.13 -12.99
C GLU A 564 -28.76 13.97 -12.22
N LYS A 565 -29.05 13.84 -10.92
CA LYS A 565 -28.50 12.80 -10.04
C LYS A 565 -29.45 11.61 -9.84
N GLN A 566 -30.73 11.73 -10.23
CA GLN A 566 -31.76 10.73 -9.96
C GLN A 566 -31.40 9.34 -10.47
N LYS A 567 -30.95 9.22 -11.73
CA LYS A 567 -30.55 7.93 -12.32
C LYS A 567 -29.47 7.21 -11.50
N LYS A 568 -28.53 7.95 -10.89
CA LYS A 568 -27.49 7.39 -10.02
C LYS A 568 -28.05 6.99 -8.65
N LEU A 569 -29.07 7.69 -8.16
CA LEU A 569 -29.69 7.48 -6.85
C LEU A 569 -30.78 6.39 -6.84
N GLU A 570 -31.52 6.20 -7.94
CA GLU A 570 -32.64 5.24 -8.03
C GLU A 570 -32.25 3.78 -7.77
N LYS A 571 -30.98 3.44 -7.99
CA LYS A 571 -30.44 2.10 -7.71
C LYS A 571 -30.41 1.77 -6.21
N TYR A 572 -30.48 2.77 -5.34
CA TYR A 572 -30.39 2.56 -3.89
C TYR A 572 -31.78 2.39 -3.28
N GLU A 573 -32.00 1.26 -2.61
CA GLU A 573 -33.27 0.89 -2.00
C GLU A 573 -33.76 1.90 -0.96
N PHE A 574 -32.86 2.50 -0.18
CA PHE A 574 -33.22 3.45 0.88
C PHE A 574 -33.94 4.71 0.35
N ILE A 575 -33.74 5.07 -0.93
CA ILE A 575 -34.47 6.17 -1.58
C ILE A 575 -35.95 5.82 -1.73
N LYS A 576 -36.25 4.59 -2.17
CA LYS A 576 -37.63 4.10 -2.31
C LYS A 576 -38.31 4.01 -0.95
N LEU A 577 -37.62 3.42 0.03
CA LEU A 577 -38.10 3.33 1.41
C LEU A 577 -38.38 4.70 2.03
N SER A 578 -37.52 5.69 1.77
CA SER A 578 -37.74 7.07 2.24
C SER A 578 -39.02 7.68 1.66
N LYS A 579 -39.30 7.47 0.36
CA LYS A 579 -40.57 7.91 -0.26
C LYS A 579 -41.78 7.24 0.40
N GLU A 580 -41.71 5.94 0.65
CA GLU A 580 -42.77 5.21 1.35
C GLU A 580 -42.99 5.73 2.78
N PHE A 581 -41.92 5.91 3.56
CA PHE A 581 -42.03 6.40 4.93
C PHE A 581 -42.58 7.83 5.02
N VAL A 582 -42.23 8.72 4.09
CA VAL A 582 -42.81 10.07 4.03
C VAL A 582 -44.31 10.05 3.77
N THR A 583 -44.83 9.01 3.10
CA THR A 583 -46.29 8.85 2.90
C THR A 583 -47.01 8.19 4.08
N LEU A 584 -46.37 7.21 4.74
CA LEU A 584 -47.02 6.37 5.74
C LEU A 584 -46.95 6.93 7.17
N LEU A 585 -45.80 7.50 7.56
CA LEU A 585 -45.59 7.96 8.93
C LEU A 585 -46.49 9.15 9.32
N PRO A 586 -46.75 10.16 8.47
CA PRO A 586 -47.67 11.25 8.81
C PRO A 586 -49.08 10.76 9.15
N LEU A 587 -49.59 9.75 8.42
CA LEU A 587 -50.90 9.14 8.71
C LEU A 587 -50.93 8.50 10.10
N THR A 588 -49.80 7.95 10.55
CA THR A 588 -49.66 7.37 11.88
C THR A 588 -49.60 8.45 12.96
N ILE A 589 -48.90 9.57 12.69
CA ILE A 589 -48.86 10.74 13.57
C ILE A 589 -50.27 11.30 13.78
N ASP A 590 -51.04 11.48 12.72
CA ASP A 590 -52.40 12.02 12.80
C ASP A 590 -53.33 11.12 13.64
N ARG A 591 -53.20 9.80 13.50
CA ARG A 591 -53.94 8.84 14.35
C ARG A 591 -53.56 8.97 15.82
N LEU A 592 -52.27 9.11 16.14
CA LEU A 592 -51.80 9.29 17.53
C LEU A 592 -52.31 10.62 18.13
N LYS A 593 -52.27 11.71 17.36
CA LYS A 593 -52.82 13.01 17.77
C LYS A 593 -54.33 12.93 18.04
N GLN A 594 -55.09 12.24 17.17
CA GLN A 594 -56.52 12.02 17.39
C GLN A 594 -56.81 11.18 18.64
N GLN A 595 -56.01 10.15 18.92
CA GLN A 595 -56.14 9.37 20.15
C GLN A 595 -55.86 10.20 21.41
N GLN A 596 -54.92 11.13 21.35
CA GLN A 596 -54.59 12.04 22.45
C GLN A 596 -55.68 13.10 22.69
N ILE A 597 -56.39 13.55 21.65
CA ILE A 597 -57.52 14.49 21.78
C ILE A 597 -58.77 13.80 22.34
N ASN A 598 -58.91 12.49 22.12
CA ASN A 598 -60.07 11.69 22.55
C ASN A 598 -59.87 11.00 23.91
N GLN A 599 -58.72 11.18 24.56
CA GLN A 599 -58.42 10.77 25.94
C GLN A 599 -58.49 11.99 26.86
#